data_AF-A0A1G2Y5E8-F1
#
_entry.id   AF-A0A1G2Y5E8-F1
#
_cell.length_a   1.000
_cell.length_b   1.000
_cell.length_c   1.000
_cell.angle_alpha   90.00
_cell.angle_beta   90.00
_cell.angle_gamma   90.00
#
_symmetry.space_group_name_H-M   'P 1'
#
loop_
_entity.id
_entity.type
_entity.pdbx_description
1 polymer ?
#
loop_
_entity_poly.entity_id
_entity_poly.type
_entity_poly.pdbx_seq_one_letter_code
_entity_poly.pdbx_strand_id
1 'polypeptide(L)'
;MKTEIKKSIIQYVELYEAIQEKTSNDDVAIAILQEIGKDKRSKIIAEAKDDELATEKQKNYLKDLGVEFSDSITKKEASDMIEQSKNC
;
A
#
# COMPACT_ATOMS: atom_id res chain seq x y z
N MET A 1 18.87 5.22 13.34
CA MET A 1 19.24 3.81 13.12
C MET A 1 19.10 2.89 14.35
N LYS A 2 19.98 2.91 15.38
CA LYS A 2 19.88 1.95 16.51
C LYS A 2 18.56 2.06 17.30
N THR A 3 18.02 3.27 17.45
CA THR A 3 16.76 3.53 18.17
C THR A 3 15.53 3.11 17.36
N GLU A 4 15.53 3.31 16.04
CA GLU A 4 14.42 2.92 15.16
C GLU A 4 14.31 1.41 15.03
N ILE A 5 15.45 0.71 14.94
CA ILE A 5 15.48 -0.76 14.95
C ILE A 5 14.89 -1.29 16.27
N LYS A 6 15.26 -0.71 17.42
CA LYS A 6 14.69 -1.10 18.71
C LYS A 6 13.17 -0.87 18.75
N LYS A 7 12.68 0.27 18.27
CA LYS A 7 11.24 0.57 18.19
C LYS A 7 10.50 -0.43 17.32
N SER A 8 11.07 -0.78 16.15
CA SER A 8 10.54 -1.80 15.25
C SER A 8 10.43 -3.17 15.95
N ILE A 9 11.47 -3.59 16.67
CA ILE A 9 11.48 -4.88 17.37
C ILE A 9 10.37 -4.93 18.42
N ILE A 10 10.23 -3.88 19.24
CA ILE A 10 9.18 -3.81 20.28
C ILE A 10 7.79 -3.98 19.65
N GLN A 11 7.52 -3.28 18.55
CA GLN A 11 6.22 -3.38 17.87
C GLN A 11 5.92 -4.79 17.35
N TYR A 12 6.91 -5.50 16.82
CA TYR A 12 6.70 -6.87 16.34
C TYR A 12 6.53 -7.88 17.49
N VAL A 13 7.18 -7.65 18.64
CA VAL A 13 7.01 -8.47 19.84
C VAL A 13 5.61 -8.26 20.43
N GLU A 14 5.17 -7.02 20.61
CA GLU A 14 3.81 -6.71 21.08
C GLU A 14 2.74 -7.31 20.16
N LEU A 15 2.96 -7.25 18.83
CA LEU A 15 2.06 -7.86 17.86
C LEU A 15 2.05 -9.39 17.96
N TYR A 16 3.22 -10.01 18.14
CA TYR A 16 3.33 -11.45 18.35
C TYR A 16 2.58 -11.89 19.61
N GLU A 17 2.78 -11.21 20.73
CA GLU A 17 2.11 -11.51 22.00
C GLU A 17 0.58 -11.43 21.85
N ALA A 18 0.08 -10.37 21.19
CA ALA A 18 -1.35 -10.21 20.93
C ALA A 18 -1.95 -11.33 20.06
N ILE A 19 -1.19 -11.86 19.09
CA ILE A 19 -1.61 -13.00 18.26
C ILE A 19 -1.54 -14.29 19.07
N GLN A 20 -0.48 -14.48 19.86
CA GLN A 20 -0.27 -15.68 20.68
C GLN A 20 -1.43 -15.87 21.67
N GLU A 21 -1.94 -14.79 22.28
CA GLU A 21 -3.13 -14.82 23.15
C GLU A 21 -4.40 -15.35 22.46
N LYS A 22 -4.45 -15.36 21.13
CA LYS A 22 -5.61 -15.79 20.33
C LYS A 22 -5.39 -17.10 19.59
N THR A 23 -4.24 -17.74 19.76
CA THR A 23 -3.85 -18.91 18.99
C THR A 23 -3.48 -20.08 19.89
N SER A 24 -3.56 -21.30 19.34
CA SER A 24 -3.39 -22.52 20.12
C SER A 24 -1.92 -22.95 20.27
N ASN A 25 -1.02 -22.42 19.43
CA ASN A 25 0.41 -22.67 19.50
C ASN A 25 1.19 -21.58 18.75
N ASP A 26 2.51 -21.56 19.00
CA ASP A 26 3.43 -20.57 18.45
C ASP A 26 3.55 -20.64 16.91
N ASP A 27 3.43 -21.83 16.31
CA ASP A 27 3.52 -21.98 14.86
C ASP A 27 2.39 -21.24 14.14
N VAL A 28 1.17 -21.31 14.67
CA VAL A 28 0.02 -20.55 14.16
C VAL A 28 0.23 -19.05 14.37
N ALA A 29 0.75 -18.63 15.53
CA ALA A 29 1.02 -17.22 15.79
C ALA A 29 2.07 -16.64 14.83
N ILE A 30 3.15 -17.39 14.58
CA ILE A 30 4.20 -17.04 13.63
C ILE A 30 3.64 -16.93 12.21
N ALA A 31 2.80 -17.89 11.78
CA ALA A 31 2.20 -17.85 10.45
C ALA A 31 1.34 -16.59 10.25
N ILE A 32 0.49 -16.25 11.22
CA ILE A 32 -0.34 -15.04 11.16
C ILE A 32 0.53 -13.77 11.13
N LEU A 33 1.56 -13.68 11.98
CA LEU A 33 2.47 -12.54 12.00
C LEU A 33 3.17 -12.36 10.65
N GLN A 34 3.58 -13.46 10.01
CA GLN A 34 4.18 -13.44 8.67
C GLN A 34 3.21 -12.94 7.61
N GLU A 35 1.95 -13.38 7.61
CA GLU A 35 0.93 -12.89 6.67
C GLU A 35 0.67 -11.39 6.85
N ILE A 36 0.54 -10.90 8.10
CA ILE A 36 0.41 -9.46 8.38
C ILE A 36 1.61 -8.68 7.83
N GLY A 37 2.82 -9.22 7.99
CA GLY A 37 4.04 -8.63 7.44
C GLY A 37 4.06 -8.60 5.90
N LYS A 38 3.51 -9.62 5.23
CA LYS A 38 3.35 -9.65 3.76
C LYS A 38 2.31 -8.65 3.29
N ASP A 39 1.18 -8.54 3.97
CA ASP A 39 0.13 -7.57 3.65
C ASP A 39 0.64 -6.13 3.76
N LYS A 40 1.33 -5.82 4.87
CA LYS A 40 1.95 -4.51 5.07
C LYS A 40 2.93 -4.17 3.94
N ARG A 41 3.77 -5.13 3.56
CA ARG A 41 4.73 -4.94 2.47
C ARG A 41 4.04 -4.74 1.13
N SER A 42 2.99 -5.50 0.86
CA SER A 42 2.22 -5.38 -0.38
C SER A 42 1.56 -4.00 -0.50
N LYS A 43 1.02 -3.46 0.60
CA LYS A 43 0.50 -2.09 0.65
C LYS A 43 1.57 -1.05 0.38
N ILE A 44 2.73 -1.13 1.05
CA ILE A 44 3.85 -0.19 0.82
C ILE A 44 4.30 -0.22 -0.64
N ILE A 45 4.39 -1.40 -1.26
CA ILE A 45 4.78 -1.53 -2.67
C ILE A 45 3.70 -0.95 -3.60
N ALA A 46 2.42 -1.14 -3.27
CA ALA A 46 1.32 -0.56 -4.04
C ALA A 46 1.31 0.97 -3.94
N GLU A 47 1.41 1.51 -2.73
CA GLU A 47 1.49 2.96 -2.48
C GLU A 47 2.71 3.59 -3.17
N ALA A 48 3.86 2.92 -3.13
CA ALA A 48 5.05 3.42 -3.84
C ALA A 48 4.86 3.46 -5.37
N LYS A 49 4.03 2.56 -5.93
CA LYS A 49 3.69 2.57 -7.36
C LYS A 49 2.68 3.65 -7.72
N ASP A 50 1.81 4.01 -6.79
CA ASP A 50 0.82 5.06 -6.97
C ASP A 50 1.46 6.43 -7.20
N ASP A 51 2.62 6.66 -6.58
CA ASP A 51 3.47 7.86 -6.75
C ASP A 51 4.32 7.85 -8.05
N GLU A 52 4.36 6.74 -8.80
CA GLU A 52 5.03 6.70 -10.09
C GLU A 52 4.25 7.50 -11.15
N LEU A 53 4.93 7.93 -12.22
CA LEU A 53 4.28 8.59 -13.34
C LEU A 53 3.14 7.75 -13.93
N ALA A 54 2.06 8.43 -14.30
CA ALA A 54 0.92 7.83 -14.94
C ALA A 54 1.32 7.06 -16.20
N THR A 55 0.74 5.88 -16.35
CA THR A 55 0.98 5.05 -17.53
C THR A 55 0.38 5.71 -18.77
N GLU A 56 0.93 5.41 -19.95
CA GLU A 56 0.37 5.87 -21.23
C GLU A 56 -1.09 5.47 -21.40
N LYS A 57 -1.49 4.30 -20.88
CA LYS A 57 -2.89 3.84 -20.89
C LYS A 57 -3.80 4.77 -20.08
N GLN A 58 -3.38 5.18 -18.88
CA GLN A 58 -4.14 6.14 -18.06
C GLN A 58 -4.21 7.52 -18.72
N LYS A 59 -3.08 8.01 -19.25
CA LYS A 59 -3.02 9.30 -19.98
C LYS A 59 -3.93 9.31 -21.20
N ASN A 60 -3.91 8.25 -22.01
CA ASN A 60 -4.79 8.15 -23.18
C ASN A 60 -6.26 8.10 -22.78
N TYR A 61 -6.59 7.39 -21.70
CA TYR A 61 -7.96 7.35 -21.21
C TYR A 61 -8.45 8.71 -20.69
N LEU A 62 -7.60 9.48 -20.03
CA LEU A 62 -7.91 10.87 -19.65
C LEU A 62 -8.15 11.77 -20.87
N LYS A 63 -7.36 11.60 -21.94
CA LYS A 63 -7.58 12.30 -23.22
C LYS A 63 -8.93 11.94 -23.84
N ASP A 64 -9.31 10.66 -23.81
CA ASP A 64 -10.60 10.19 -24.32
C ASP A 64 -11.78 10.78 -23.51
N LEU A 65 -11.57 11.01 -22.21
CA LEU A 65 -12.53 11.70 -21.35
C LEU A 65 -12.52 13.23 -21.51
N GLY A 66 -11.63 13.79 -22.33
CA GLY A 66 -11.47 15.24 -22.52
C GLY A 66 -10.92 15.97 -21.30
N VAL A 67 -10.23 15.26 -20.40
CA VAL A 67 -9.66 15.81 -19.17
C VAL A 67 -8.28 16.39 -19.47
N GLU A 68 -8.03 17.63 -19.07
CA GLU A 68 -6.70 18.23 -19.13
C GLU A 68 -5.83 17.77 -17.96
N PHE A 69 -4.58 17.40 -18.23
CA PHE A 69 -3.63 16.95 -17.21
C PHE A 69 -2.18 17.29 -17.58
N SER A 70 -1.30 17.30 -16.58
CA SER A 70 0.15 17.48 -16.77
C SER A 70 0.83 16.20 -17.26
N ASP A 71 1.87 16.30 -18.09
CA ASP A 71 2.66 15.12 -18.49
C ASP A 71 3.34 14.39 -17.32
N SER A 72 3.51 15.08 -16.19
CA SER A 72 4.13 14.57 -14.98
C SER A 72 3.14 14.05 -13.92
N ILE A 73 1.85 13.92 -14.23
CA ILE A 73 0.89 13.37 -13.26
C ILE A 73 1.28 11.94 -12.84
N THR A 74 0.99 11.62 -11.59
CA THR A 74 1.19 10.28 -11.02
C THR A 74 0.05 9.32 -11.39
N LYS A 75 0.26 8.01 -11.20
CA LYS A 75 -0.77 6.98 -11.43
C LYS A 75 -1.98 7.18 -10.54
N LYS A 76 -1.77 7.63 -9.30
CA LYS A 76 -2.84 7.92 -8.36
C LYS A 76 -3.67 9.11 -8.81
N GLU A 77 -3.03 10.24 -9.10
CA GLU A 77 -3.71 11.43 -9.61
C GLU A 77 -4.51 11.13 -10.87
N ALA A 78 -3.92 10.37 -11.82
CA ALA A 78 -4.62 9.96 -13.02
C ALA A 78 -5.87 9.12 -12.72
N SER A 79 -5.79 8.21 -11.75
CA SER A 79 -6.92 7.35 -11.36
C SER A 79 -8.02 8.14 -10.66
N ASP A 80 -7.66 9.07 -9.77
CA ASP A 80 -8.60 9.96 -9.08
C ASP A 80 -9.35 10.86 -10.09
N MET A 81 -8.64 11.42 -11.07
CA MET A 81 -9.24 12.23 -12.15
C MET A 81 -10.22 11.40 -12.99
N ILE A 82 -9.85 10.16 -13.34
CA ILE A 82 -10.72 9.23 -14.08
C ILE A 82 -12.01 8.95 -13.30
N GLU A 83 -11.92 8.68 -12.00
CA GLU A 83 -13.07 8.38 -11.16
C GLU A 83 -14.01 9.59 -11.06
N GLN A 84 -13.46 10.78 -10.86
CA GLN A 84 -14.24 12.03 -10.84
C GLN A 84 -14.99 12.27 -12.15
N SER A 85 -14.35 12.05 -13.30
CA SER A 85 -14.99 12.24 -14.60
C SER A 85 -16.08 11.21 -14.93
N LYS A 86 -16.06 10.02 -14.30
CA LYS A 86 -17.09 8.99 -14.50
C LYS A 86 -18.33 9.19 -13.64
N ASN A 87 -18.19 9.94 -12.54
CA ASN A 87 -19.25 10.15 -11.56
C ASN A 87 -19.99 11.50 -11.75
N CYS A 88 -19.75 12.19 -12.86
CA CYS A 88 -20.45 13.41 -13.32
C CYS A 88 -21.32 13.08 -14.54
#